data_AF-A0A7C5T1D8-F1
#
_entry.id   AF-A0A7C5T1D8-F1
#
_cell.length_a   1.000
_cell.length_b   1.000
_cell.length_c   1.000
_cell.angle_alpha   90.00
_cell.angle_beta   90.00
_cell.angle_gamma   90.00
#
_symmetry.space_group_name_H-M   'P 1'
#
loop_
_entity.id
_entity.type
_entity.pdbx_description
1 polymer ?
#
loop_
_entity_poly.entity_id
_entity_poly.type
_entity_poly.pdbx_seq_one_letter_code
_entity_poly.pdbx_strand_id
1 'polypeptide(L)'
;EALASPERLKLMWALSRGKTGSAELMEGAGLTQGQFYHHLRALEASGLVRKRGRDEYEITLQGTSAFFTFLATAAYILHGFPPLTEREGGEA
;
A
#
# COMPACT_ATOMS: atom_id res chain seq x y z
N GLU A 1 5.39 10.95 5.35
CA GLU A 1 6.62 10.16 5.05
C GLU A 1 6.42 8.64 5.00
N ALA A 2 5.53 8.05 5.79
CA ALA A 2 5.44 6.58 5.93
C ALA A 2 5.19 5.79 4.62
N LEU A 3 4.66 6.38 3.55
CA LEU A 3 4.55 5.71 2.24
C LEU A 3 5.65 6.09 1.24
N ALA A 4 6.50 7.07 1.54
CA ALA A 4 7.62 7.49 0.69
C ALA A 4 8.87 6.59 0.86
N SER A 5 8.68 5.28 0.85
CA SER A 5 9.76 4.27 0.87
C SER A 5 9.34 3.08 0.02
N PRO A 6 10.19 2.62 -0.91
CA PRO A 6 9.92 1.43 -1.71
C PRO A 6 9.62 0.20 -0.86
N GLU A 7 10.34 0.00 0.24
CA GLU A 7 10.18 -1.13 1.16
C GLU A 7 8.81 -1.11 1.84
N ARG A 8 8.37 0.08 2.28
CA ARG A 8 7.06 0.26 2.91
C ARG A 8 5.92 0.07 1.92
N LEU A 9 6.07 0.52 0.68
CA LEU A 9 5.10 0.27 -0.39
C LEU A 9 5.00 -1.22 -0.74
N LYS A 10 6.13 -1.94 -0.79
CA LYS A 10 6.15 -3.39 -0.99
C LYS A 10 5.45 -4.14 0.15
N LEU A 11 5.64 -3.72 1.40
CA LEU A 11 4.90 -4.28 2.54
C LEU A 11 3.39 -4.01 2.44
N MET A 12 3.00 -2.78 2.13
CA MET A 12 1.60 -2.41 1.93
C MET A 12 0.95 -3.24 0.80
N TRP A 13 1.68 -3.46 -0.29
CA TRP A 13 1.23 -4.30 -1.40
C TRP A 13 1.09 -5.78 -1.01
N ALA A 14 2.04 -6.32 -0.24
CA ALA A 14 1.96 -7.69 0.26
C ALA A 14 0.74 -7.88 1.18
N LEU A 15 0.52 -6.93 2.10
CA LEU A 15 -0.65 -6.89 2.98
C LEU A 15 -1.96 -6.77 2.19
N SER A 16 -2.03 -5.90 1.17
CA SER A 16 -3.23 -5.73 0.35
C SER A 16 -3.57 -6.98 -0.48
N ARG A 17 -2.60 -7.88 -0.66
CA ARG A 17 -2.80 -9.19 -1.30
C ARG A 17 -3.20 -10.30 -0.32
N GLY A 18 -3.44 -9.96 0.96
CA GLY A 18 -3.91 -10.90 1.97
C GLY A 18 -2.81 -11.67 2.72
N LYS A 19 -1.53 -11.36 2.47
CA LYS A 19 -0.43 -11.90 3.29
C LYS A 19 -0.45 -11.21 4.64
N THR A 20 -0.42 -11.97 5.73
CA THR A 20 -0.51 -11.41 7.09
C THR A 20 0.64 -11.82 7.99
N GLY A 21 1.30 -12.95 7.69
CA GLY A 21 2.42 -13.50 8.46
C GLY A 21 3.73 -12.74 8.26
N SER A 22 4.58 -12.63 9.30
CA SER A 22 5.86 -11.93 9.16
C SER A 22 6.77 -12.57 8.10
N ALA A 23 6.83 -13.90 8.04
CA ALA A 23 7.60 -14.64 7.04
C ALA A 23 7.14 -14.34 5.60
N GLU A 24 5.83 -14.42 5.36
CA GLU A 24 5.25 -14.15 4.03
C GLU A 24 5.42 -12.71 3.59
N LEU A 25 5.35 -11.78 4.54
CA LEU A 25 5.55 -10.34 4.31
C LEU A 25 7.02 -10.02 4.02
N MET A 26 7.95 -10.62 4.77
CA MET A 26 9.40 -10.50 4.51
C MET A 26 9.75 -11.01 3.11
N GLU A 27 9.27 -12.20 2.76
CA GLU A 27 9.48 -12.79 1.44
C GLU A 27 8.83 -11.93 0.35
N GLY A 28 7.56 -11.55 0.52
CA GLY A 28 6.81 -10.76 -0.44
C GLY A 28 7.37 -9.36 -0.69
N ALA A 29 8.02 -8.77 0.32
CA ALA A 29 8.67 -7.48 0.20
C ALA A 29 10.18 -7.56 -0.11
N GLY A 30 10.77 -8.77 -0.08
CA GLY A 30 12.21 -8.98 -0.25
C GLY A 30 13.05 -8.32 0.85
N LEU A 31 12.58 -8.39 2.10
CA LEU A 31 13.21 -7.72 3.25
C LEU A 31 13.92 -8.70 4.17
N THR A 32 15.08 -8.27 4.68
CA THR A 32 15.69 -8.93 5.84
C THR A 32 14.84 -8.70 7.10
N GLN A 33 15.03 -9.53 8.13
CA GLN A 33 14.30 -9.42 9.39
C GLN A 33 14.45 -8.03 10.05
N GLY A 34 15.68 -7.48 10.06
CA GLY A 34 15.94 -6.15 10.62
C GLY A 34 15.20 -5.04 9.88
N GLN A 35 15.25 -5.07 8.53
CA GLN A 35 14.51 -4.12 7.69
C GLN A 35 13.00 -4.26 7.89
N PHE A 36 12.49 -5.49 7.94
CA PHE A 36 11.07 -5.77 8.13
C PHE A 36 10.53 -5.10 9.39
N TYR A 37 11.12 -5.37 10.55
CA TYR A 37 10.62 -4.79 11.81
C TYR A 37 10.84 -3.29 11.88
N HIS A 38 11.90 -2.75 11.26
CA HIS A 38 12.09 -1.31 11.16
C HIS A 38 10.95 -0.64 10.37
N HIS A 39 10.66 -1.14 9.17
CA HIS A 39 9.62 -0.59 8.30
C HIS A 39 8.21 -0.83 8.85
N LEU A 40 7.96 -2.01 9.41
CA LEU A 40 6.68 -2.34 10.03
C LEU A 40 6.38 -1.42 11.20
N ARG A 41 7.34 -1.17 12.11
CA ARG A 41 7.14 -0.23 13.22
C ARG A 41 6.84 1.20 12.73
N ALA A 42 7.45 1.65 11.65
CA ALA A 42 7.14 2.97 11.08
C ALA A 42 5.71 3.03 10.51
N LEU A 43 5.25 1.94 9.87
CA LEU A 43 3.87 1.81 9.38
C LEU A 43 2.85 1.71 10.53
N GLU A 44 3.18 1.00 11.61
CA GLU A 44 2.35 0.92 12.81
C GLU A 44 2.28 2.28 13.55
N ALA A 45 3.42 2.95 13.73
CA ALA A 45 3.47 4.26 14.38
C ALA A 45 2.70 5.34 13.61
N SER A 46 2.51 5.18 12.30
CA SER A 46 1.68 6.06 11.46
C SER A 46 0.22 5.62 11.36
N GLY A 47 -0.16 4.52 12.02
CA GLY A 47 -1.52 3.99 12.02
C GLY A 47 -1.96 3.33 10.71
N LEU A 48 -1.04 3.11 9.76
CA LEU A 48 -1.35 2.51 8.45
C LEU A 48 -1.46 0.99 8.52
N VAL A 49 -0.74 0.37 9.44
CA VAL A 49 -0.76 -1.07 9.71
C VAL A 49 -1.01 -1.28 11.20
N ARG A 50 -1.58 -2.42 11.57
CA ARG A 50 -1.67 -2.85 12.97
C ARG A 50 -1.42 -4.35 13.09
N LYS A 51 -0.93 -4.75 14.26
CA LYS A 51 -0.88 -6.15 14.68
C LYS A 51 -2.29 -6.67 15.00
N ARG A 52 -2.71 -7.74 14.32
CA ARG A 52 -3.99 -8.44 14.52
C ARG A 52 -3.85 -9.63 15.47
N GLY A 53 -2.71 -10.32 15.43
CA GLY A 53 -2.43 -11.53 16.21
C GLY A 53 -0.93 -11.68 16.52
N ARG A 54 -0.51 -12.82 17.08
CA ARG A 54 0.89 -13.01 17.52
C ARG A 54 1.92 -12.78 16.42
N ASP A 55 1.61 -13.20 15.20
CA ASP A 55 2.43 -13.03 14.00
C ASP A 55 1.62 -12.53 12.79
N GLU A 56 0.47 -11.90 13.05
CA GLU A 56 -0.41 -11.42 11.98
C GLU A 56 -0.50 -9.91 12.00
N TYR A 57 -0.35 -9.32 10.83
CA TYR A 57 -0.46 -7.88 10.59
C TYR A 57 -1.51 -7.62 9.51
N GLU A 58 -2.19 -6.49 9.63
CA GLU A 58 -3.20 -6.08 8.65
C GLU A 58 -3.12 -4.59 8.36
N ILE A 59 -3.54 -4.23 7.15
CA ILE A 59 -3.73 -2.83 6.76
C ILE A 59 -4.95 -2.26 7.50
N THR A 60 -4.80 -1.05 8.04
CA THR A 60 -5.95 -0.34 8.63
C THR A 60 -6.78 0.31 7.52
N LEU A 61 -8.00 0.78 7.83
CA LEU A 61 -8.79 1.54 6.88
C LEU A 61 -8.02 2.78 6.37
N GLN A 62 -7.34 3.49 7.28
CA GLN A 62 -6.47 4.62 6.95
C GLN A 62 -5.31 4.20 6.04
N GLY A 63 -4.67 3.06 6.34
CA GLY A 63 -3.63 2.47 5.51
C GLY A 63 -4.08 2.22 4.09
N THR A 64 -5.26 1.60 3.93
CA THR A 64 -5.86 1.31 2.62
C THR A 64 -6.11 2.60 1.85
N SER A 65 -6.80 3.57 2.45
CA SER A 65 -7.06 4.86 1.79
C SER A 65 -5.75 5.54 1.37
N ALA A 66 -4.78 5.64 2.28
CA ALA A 66 -3.50 6.29 1.99
C ALA A 66 -2.72 5.57 0.87
N PHE A 67 -2.70 4.23 0.88
CA PHE A 67 -2.00 3.44 -0.12
C PHE A 67 -2.62 3.62 -1.52
N PHE A 68 -3.94 3.48 -1.65
CA PHE A 68 -4.62 3.68 -2.92
C PHE A 68 -4.57 5.13 -3.42
N THR A 69 -4.67 6.12 -2.52
CA THR A 69 -4.47 7.54 -2.89
C THR A 69 -3.05 7.77 -3.41
N PHE A 70 -2.03 7.19 -2.78
CA PHE A 70 -0.64 7.31 -3.24
C PHE A 70 -0.46 6.68 -4.63
N LEU A 71 -0.97 5.46 -4.84
CA LEU A 71 -0.92 4.79 -6.14
C LEU A 71 -1.68 5.54 -7.23
N ALA A 72 -2.88 6.05 -6.92
CA ALA A 72 -3.68 6.83 -7.87
C ALA A 72 -2.98 8.14 -8.25
N THR A 73 -2.38 8.84 -7.26
CA THR A 73 -1.60 10.06 -7.50
C THR A 73 -0.38 9.75 -8.36
N ALA A 74 0.35 8.67 -8.08
CA ALA A 74 1.49 8.25 -8.89
C ALA A 74 1.07 7.91 -10.33
N ALA A 75 -0.01 7.15 -10.50
CA ALA A 75 -0.55 6.82 -11.82
C ALA A 75 -0.97 8.09 -12.58
N TYR A 76 -1.64 9.04 -11.92
CA TYR A 76 -2.00 10.32 -12.51
C TYR A 76 -0.78 11.13 -12.97
N ILE A 77 0.27 11.20 -12.15
CA ILE A 77 1.50 11.92 -12.50
C ILE A 77 2.22 11.25 -13.69
N LEU A 78 2.26 9.92 -13.71
CA LEU A 78 2.99 9.15 -14.72
C LEU A 78 2.24 9.02 -16.06
N HIS A 79 0.91 8.98 -16.04
CA HIS A 79 0.10 8.68 -17.22
C HIS A 79 -0.89 9.80 -17.61
N GLY A 80 -1.05 10.82 -16.77
CA GLY A 80 -2.12 11.81 -16.92
C GLY A 80 -3.51 11.24 -16.63
N PHE A 81 -4.53 12.10 -16.61
CA PHE A 81 -5.90 11.63 -16.69
C PHE A 81 -6.15 11.12 -18.11
N PRO A 82 -6.78 9.94 -18.33
CA PRO A 82 -7.40 9.72 -19.62
C PRO A 82 -8.37 10.88 -19.83
N PRO A 83 -8.39 11.53 -21.01
CA PRO A 83 -9.38 12.55 -21.28
C PRO A 83 -10.74 11.93 -20.96
N LEU A 84 -11.57 12.63 -20.18
CA LEU A 84 -12.97 12.29 -20.11
C LEU A 84 -13.45 12.41 -21.55
N THR A 85 -13.60 11.29 -22.25
CA THR A 85 -14.19 11.31 -23.58
C THR A 85 -15.55 11.94 -23.38
N GLU A 86 -15.67 13.20 -23.79
CA GLU A 86 -16.95 13.86 -24.01
C GLU A 86 -17.82 12.82 -24.69
N ARG A 87 -18.90 12.42 -24.03
CA ARG A 87 -19.86 11.49 -24.57
C ARG A 87 -20.61 12.24 -25.67
N GLU A 88 -19.95 12.51 -26.79
CA GLU A 88 -20.59 13.04 -27.98
C GLU A 88 -21.50 11.96 -28.55
N GLY A 89 -22.75 12.34 -28.79
CA GLY A 89 -23.64 11.62 -29.70
C GLY A 89 -24.59 10.61 -29.06
N GLY A 90 -25.31 11.00 -28.00
CA GLY A 90 -26.70 10.58 -27.90
C GLY A 90 -27.52 11.37 -28.92
N GLU A 91 -27.52 10.95 -30.19
CA GLU A 91 -28.52 11.40 -31.16
C GLU A 91 -29.68 10.39 -31.20
N ALA A 92 -30.86 10.97 -31.32
CA ALA A 92 -32.20 10.44 -31.10
C ALA A 92 -32.64 9.31 -32.04
#